data_AF-A0AAV2YEK8-F1
#
_entry.id   AF-A0AAV2YEK8-F1
#
_cell.length_a   1.000
_cell.length_b   1.000
_cell.length_c   1.000
_cell.angle_alpha   90.00
_cell.angle_beta   90.00
_cell.angle_gamma   90.00
#
_symmetry.space_group_name_H-M   'P 1'
#
loop_
_entity.id
_entity.type
_entity.pdbx_description
1 polymer ?
#
loop_
_entity_poly.entity_id
_entity_poly.type
_entity_poly.pdbx_seq_one_letter_code
_entity_poly.pdbx_strand_id
1 'polypeptide(L)' 'MCTYRKGSCHRPRTFRRDGRLHTLCAFHRAKSIRNQKLFDGRHKKRAR' A
#
# COMPACT_ATOMS: atom_id res chain seq x y z
N MET A 1 4.66 -5.72 13.70
CA MET A 1 3.75 -6.37 12.73
C MET A 1 3.14 -5.33 11.80
N CYS A 2 2.66 -5.74 10.62
CA CYS A 2 2.06 -4.85 9.63
C CYS A 2 0.70 -4.31 10.11
N THR A 3 0.48 -3.00 10.00
CA THR A 3 -0.73 -2.32 10.51
C THR A 3 -1.87 -2.31 9.49
N TYR A 4 -2.06 -3.39 8.74
CA TYR A 4 -3.11 -3.45 7.73
C TYR A 4 -4.48 -3.56 8.41
N ARG A 5 -5.44 -2.73 7.99
CA ARG A 5 -6.74 -2.59 8.68
C ARG A 5 -7.63 -3.82 8.61
N LYS A 6 -7.52 -4.66 7.57
CA LYS A 6 -8.42 -5.80 7.36
C LYS A 6 -7.69 -7.10 7.74
N GLY A 7 -7.76 -7.46 9.02
CA GLY A 7 -7.15 -8.66 9.59
C GLY A 7 -5.72 -8.47 10.09
N SER A 8 -5.36 -9.22 11.13
CA SER A 8 -4.02 -9.20 11.74
C SER A 8 -2.98 -9.69 10.74
N CYS A 9 -2.04 -8.83 10.36
CA CYS A 9 -0.97 -9.19 9.43
C CYS A 9 0.35 -9.42 10.18
N HIS A 10 0.76 -10.68 10.26
CA HIS A 10 1.99 -11.08 10.96
C HIS A 10 3.28 -10.85 10.14
N ARG A 11 3.19 -10.42 8.88
CA ARG A 11 4.39 -10.14 8.06
C ARG A 11 5.18 -8.94 8.61
N PRO A 12 6.52 -8.95 8.45
CA PRO A 12 7.37 -7.85 8.86
C PRO A 12 7.05 -6.58 8.06
N ARG A 13 7.18 -5.44 8.75
CA ARG A 13 7.09 -4.12 8.13
C ARG A 13 8.31 -3.93 7.22
N THR A 14 8.11 -3.30 6.07
CA THR A 14 9.24 -2.97 5.18
C THR A 14 9.81 -1.60 5.51
N PHE A 15 11.02 -1.34 5.04
CA PHE A 15 11.59 0.02 5.08
C PHE A 15 11.13 0.82 3.87
N ARG A 16 10.97 2.13 4.07
CA ARG A 16 10.85 3.12 2.98
C ARG A 16 12.24 3.39 2.40
N ARG A 17 12.28 4.09 1.26
CA ARG A 17 13.55 4.55 0.64
C ARG A 17 14.34 5.47 1.57
N ASP A 18 13.67 6.22 2.42
CA ASP A 18 14.28 7.13 3.40
C ASP A 18 14.80 6.42 4.67
N GLY A 19 14.92 5.09 4.67
CA GLY A 19 15.35 4.29 5.82
C GLY A 19 14.33 4.15 6.96
N ARG A 20 13.21 4.88 6.93
CA ARG A 20 12.15 4.77 7.95
C ARG A 20 11.30 3.51 7.77
N LEU A 21 10.77 2.97 8.86
CA LEU A 21 9.82 1.85 8.83
C LEU A 21 8.50 2.26 8.19
N HIS A 22 8.04 1.47 7.23
CA HIS A 22 6.72 1.58 6.64
C HIS A 22 5.67 1.00 7.59
N THR A 23 4.45 1.49 7.49
CA THR A 23 3.27 0.96 8.20
C THR A 23 2.86 -0.43 7.73
N LEU A 24 3.19 -0.80 6.49
CA LEU A 24 2.74 -2.02 5.82
C LEU A 24 3.89 -2.98 5.57
N CYS A 25 3.57 -4.27 5.44
CA CYS A 25 4.50 -5.26 4.89
C CYS A 25 4.64 -5.11 3.37
N ALA A 26 5.63 -5.79 2.78
CA ALA A 26 5.91 -5.76 1.34
C ALA A 26 4.66 -6.07 0.50
N PHE A 27 3.92 -7.11 0.89
CA PHE A 27 2.70 -7.53 0.24
C PHE A 27 1.60 -6.45 0.27
N HIS A 28 1.31 -5.90 1.46
CA HIS A 28 0.26 -4.89 1.59
C HIS A 28 0.66 -3.55 0.95
N ARG A 29 1.95 -3.22 0.93
CA ARG A 29 2.48 -2.08 0.17
C ARG A 29 2.24 -2.25 -1.33
N ALA A 30 2.56 -3.42 -1.90
CA ALA A 30 2.31 -3.71 -3.31
C ALA A 30 0.80 -3.66 -3.65
N LYS A 31 -0.04 -4.25 -2.79
CA LYS A 31 -1.51 -4.19 -2.93
C LYS A 31 -2.03 -2.75 -2.88
N SER A 32 -1.52 -1.93 -1.96
CA SER A 32 -1.89 -0.52 -1.85
C SER A 32 -1.52 0.27 -3.11
N ILE A 33 -0.31 0.07 -3.64
CA ILE A 33 0.13 0.69 -4.90
C ILE A 33 -0.77 0.28 -6.07
N ARG A 34 -1.12 -1.00 -6.18
CA ARG A 34 -2.04 -1.49 -7.22
C ARG A 34 -3.41 -0.82 -7.10
N ASN A 35 -3.94 -0.70 -5.88
CA ASN A 35 -5.23 -0.05 -5.64
C ASN A 35 -5.22 1.44 -5.98
N GLN A 36 -4.14 2.15 -5.62
CA GLN A 36 -3.94 3.55 -5.98
C GLN A 36 -3.92 3.73 -7.50
N LYS A 37 -3.13 2.92 -8.24
CA LYS A 37 -3.12 2.97 -9.71
C LYS A 37 -4.49 2.75 -10.34
N LEU A 38 -5.28 1.81 -9.82
CA LEU A 38 -6.64 1.55 -10.30
C LEU A 38 -7.58 2.73 -10.02
N PHE A 39 -7.47 3.32 -8.82
CA PHE A 39 -8.25 4.49 -8.43
C PHE A 39 -7.90 5.71 -9.30
N ASP A 40 -6.61 6.01 -9.45
CA ASP A 40 -6.09 7.10 -10.27
C ASP A 40 -6.48 6.92 -11.75
N GLY A 41 -6.37 5.69 -12.26
CA GLY A 41 -6.81 5.35 -13.62
C GLY A 41 -8.31 5.55 -13.85
N ARG A 42 -9.13 5.28 -12.83
CA ARG A 42 -10.58 5.56 -12.89
C ARG A 42 -10.89 7.05 -12.81
N HIS A 43 -10.14 7.81 -12.01
CA HIS A 43 -10.30 9.25 -11.89
C HIS A 43 -9.90 9.98 -13.19
N LYS A 44 -8.79 9.56 -13.83
CA LYS A 44 -8.36 10.10 -15.13
C LYS A 44 -9.38 9.89 -16.25
N LYS A 45 -10.15 8.80 -16.22
CA LYS A 45 -11.23 8.55 -17.19
C LYS A 45 -12.49 9.40 -16.96
N ARG A 46 -12.65 9.98 -15.76
CA ARG A 46 -13.79 10.85 -15.41
C ARG A 46 -13.49 12.34 -15.57
N ALA A 47 -12.21 12.70 -15.63
CA ALA A 47 -11.75 14.08 -15.83
C ALA A 47 -11.47 14.43 -17.32
N ARG A 48 -11.74 13.49 -18.24
CA ARG A 48 -11.83 13.73 -19.68
C ARG A 48 -13.29 13.75 -20.08
#